data_AF-A0A660PXQ7-F1
#
_entry.id   AF-A0A660PXQ7-F1
#
_cell.length_a   1.000
_cell.length_b   1.000
_cell.length_c   1.000
_cell.angle_alpha   90.00
_cell.angle_beta   90.00
_cell.angle_gamma   90.00
#
_symmetry.space_group_name_H-M   'P 1'
#
loop_
_entity.id
_entity.type
_entity.pdbx_description
1 polymer ?
#
loop_
_entity_poly.entity_id
_entity_poly.type
_entity_poly.pdbx_seq_one_letter_code
_entity_poly.pdbx_strand_id
1 'polypeptide(L)'
;MRFIITLFLALLAVQAAFADTADSVKYPPGDGPPPTVFDRVKNAGGADKFDSAAYAIVLDSTVNTINDAGVTYTDGYILYKTLTEEGCKKLAVLTWGYEPLSSMVIVGEVNIVRGDSLIAVDNAAVLDLPAPQSGIYWSDRIKSLQLPRLYVGDGIEVKIKRKGFSYALLDEPSGTAVEDQKYIPPMPGEYFDIVLFESRSPIVEKKYVIKLPSDKRLHSQVYNGPMFSHTGYTDDTTIYSWWVKDVPAWEPERYRPDAGDFLTKVVVATVESWEAKSRWFFDVNESQFDYSDAIKAKVDEILSQAGIA
;
A
#
# COMPACT_ATOMS: atom_id res chain seq x y z
N MET A 1 -77.64 26.02 -41.86
CA MET A 1 -77.87 24.57 -41.71
C MET A 1 -76.62 23.85 -42.19
N ARG A 2 -76.16 22.87 -41.42
CA ARG A 2 -74.75 22.46 -41.25
C ARG A 2 -74.10 21.80 -42.48
N PHE A 3 -72.89 22.25 -42.79
CA PHE A 3 -71.83 21.51 -43.48
C PHE A 3 -71.31 20.36 -42.60
N ILE A 4 -70.82 19.27 -43.21
CA ILE A 4 -69.55 18.58 -42.90
C ILE A 4 -69.31 17.53 -44.00
N ILE A 5 -68.19 17.68 -44.70
CA ILE A 5 -67.55 16.71 -45.59
C ILE A 5 -66.51 15.99 -44.75
N THR A 6 -66.53 14.65 -44.71
CA THR A 6 -65.52 13.85 -44.01
C THR A 6 -64.50 13.32 -45.02
N LEU A 7 -63.30 13.89 -44.96
CA LEU A 7 -62.09 13.46 -45.67
C LEU A 7 -61.30 12.53 -44.74
N PHE A 8 -61.07 11.27 -45.14
CA PHE A 8 -60.17 10.36 -44.44
C PHE A 8 -58.74 10.57 -44.98
N LEU A 9 -57.89 11.22 -44.19
CA LEU A 9 -56.45 11.32 -44.44
C LEU A 9 -55.74 10.32 -43.52
N ALA A 10 -55.16 9.27 -44.10
CA ALA A 10 -54.28 8.36 -43.39
C ALA A 10 -52.89 9.02 -43.24
N LEU A 11 -52.60 9.53 -42.03
CA LEU A 11 -51.27 10.02 -41.67
C LEU A 11 -50.46 8.85 -41.10
N LEU A 12 -49.50 8.34 -41.87
CA LEU A 12 -48.45 7.46 -41.37
C LEU A 12 -47.55 8.28 -40.43
N ALA A 13 -47.68 8.06 -39.12
CA ALA A 13 -46.69 8.51 -38.15
C ALA A 13 -45.47 7.58 -38.22
N VAL A 14 -44.42 8.02 -38.92
CA VAL A 14 -43.09 7.43 -38.77
C VAL A 14 -42.58 7.88 -37.41
N GLN A 15 -42.69 7.01 -36.40
CA GLN A 15 -41.93 7.18 -35.17
C GLN A 15 -40.45 7.01 -35.52
N ALA A 16 -39.71 8.12 -35.44
CA ALA A 16 -38.25 8.06 -35.38
C ALA A 16 -37.88 7.36 -34.06
N ALA A 17 -37.59 6.07 -34.15
CA ALA A 17 -36.87 5.38 -33.10
C ALA A 17 -35.47 6.01 -33.04
N PHE A 18 -35.22 6.81 -32.01
CA PHE A 18 -33.86 7.10 -31.60
C PHE A 18 -33.24 5.77 -31.21
N ALA A 19 -32.41 5.23 -32.10
CA ALA A 19 -31.54 4.13 -31.79
C ALA A 19 -30.54 4.59 -30.74
N ASP A 20 -30.65 4.05 -29.53
CA ASP A 20 -29.56 3.99 -28.56
C ASP A 20 -28.39 3.28 -29.25
N THR A 21 -27.43 4.05 -29.75
CA THR A 21 -26.19 3.52 -30.29
C THR A 21 -25.10 3.57 -29.23
N ALA A 22 -24.50 2.40 -29.00
CA ALA A 22 -23.29 2.09 -28.24
C ALA A 22 -23.45 1.74 -26.75
N ASP A 23 -23.30 0.43 -26.49
CA ASP A 23 -22.73 -0.21 -25.30
C ASP A 23 -23.52 -0.22 -23.98
N SER A 24 -24.49 -1.13 -23.90
CA SER A 24 -24.76 -1.81 -22.63
C SER A 24 -24.84 -3.32 -22.83
N VAL A 25 -23.68 -3.94 -23.08
CA VAL A 25 -23.53 -5.37 -22.82
C VAL A 25 -23.77 -5.56 -21.31
N LYS A 26 -24.98 -5.97 -20.92
CA LYS A 26 -25.29 -6.30 -19.54
C LYS A 26 -24.61 -7.61 -19.19
N TYR A 27 -23.40 -7.51 -18.64
CA TYR A 27 -22.73 -8.65 -18.03
C TYR A 27 -23.54 -9.19 -16.85
N PRO A 28 -23.50 -10.50 -16.59
CA PRO A 28 -23.96 -11.06 -15.32
C PRO A 28 -23.30 -10.33 -14.13
N PRO A 29 -23.97 -10.25 -12.96
CA PRO A 29 -23.36 -9.67 -11.76
C PRO A 29 -22.01 -10.34 -11.45
N GLY A 30 -20.92 -9.57 -11.50
CA GLY A 30 -19.55 -10.06 -11.26
C GLY A 30 -18.72 -10.35 -12.51
N ASP A 31 -19.32 -10.40 -13.69
CA ASP A 31 -18.65 -10.75 -14.97
C ASP A 31 -18.32 -9.53 -15.85
N GLY A 32 -18.59 -8.32 -15.35
CA GLY A 32 -18.16 -7.09 -16.03
C GLY A 32 -16.63 -7.00 -16.09
N PRO A 33 -16.07 -6.35 -17.12
CA PRO A 33 -14.64 -6.05 -17.12
C PRO A 33 -14.28 -5.29 -15.83
N PRO A 34 -13.07 -5.49 -15.27
CA PRO A 34 -12.62 -4.74 -14.11
C PRO A 34 -12.77 -3.23 -14.38
N PRO A 35 -13.25 -2.44 -13.39
CA PRO A 35 -13.45 -1.01 -13.60
C PRO A 35 -12.12 -0.34 -13.96
N THR A 36 -12.17 0.53 -14.97
CA THR A 36 -11.01 1.31 -15.41
C THR A 36 -10.59 2.32 -14.33
N VAL A 37 -9.43 2.95 -14.49
CA VAL A 37 -8.99 4.03 -13.60
C VAL A 37 -10.01 5.18 -13.58
N PHE A 38 -10.60 5.51 -14.73
CA PHE A 38 -11.63 6.55 -14.87
C PHE A 38 -12.91 6.16 -14.12
N ASP A 39 -13.38 4.92 -14.29
CA ASP A 39 -14.54 4.41 -13.58
C ASP A 39 -14.33 4.46 -12.08
N ARG A 40 -13.15 4.06 -11.60
CA ARG A 40 -12.81 4.10 -10.17
C ARG A 40 -12.85 5.51 -9.61
N VAL A 41 -12.21 6.48 -10.26
CA VAL A 41 -12.24 7.89 -9.81
C VAL A 41 -13.66 8.44 -9.84
N LYS A 42 -14.42 8.18 -10.90
CA LYS A 42 -15.81 8.66 -11.03
C LYS A 42 -16.71 8.04 -9.96
N ASN A 43 -16.70 6.73 -9.82
CA ASN A 43 -17.57 5.97 -8.92
C ASN A 43 -17.21 6.15 -7.44
N ALA A 44 -15.99 6.61 -7.13
CA ALA A 44 -15.60 6.93 -5.76
C ALA A 44 -16.52 7.98 -5.12
N GLY A 45 -17.17 8.87 -5.88
CA GLY A 45 -18.05 9.92 -5.35
C GLY A 45 -17.32 11.22 -4.98
N GLY A 46 -18.05 12.18 -4.42
CA GLY A 46 -17.53 13.50 -4.03
C GLY A 46 -17.21 13.61 -2.53
N ALA A 47 -16.90 14.83 -2.08
CA ALA A 47 -16.58 15.12 -0.68
C ALA A 47 -17.74 14.81 0.28
N ASP A 48 -18.97 14.89 -0.21
CA ASP A 48 -20.22 14.58 0.51
C ASP A 48 -20.30 13.13 0.97
N LYS A 49 -19.72 12.18 0.21
CA LYS A 49 -19.66 10.77 0.58
C LYS A 49 -18.66 10.49 1.71
N PHE A 50 -17.67 11.37 1.88
CA PHE A 50 -16.48 11.12 2.69
C PHE A 50 -16.35 12.11 3.85
N ASP A 51 -17.46 12.58 4.41
CA ASP A 51 -17.49 13.52 5.54
C ASP A 51 -16.58 14.74 5.36
N SER A 52 -16.49 15.25 4.12
CA SER A 52 -15.60 16.37 3.74
C SER A 52 -14.11 16.12 3.95
N ALA A 53 -13.66 14.85 3.93
CA ALA A 53 -12.25 14.50 3.92
C ALA A 53 -11.50 15.22 2.78
N ALA A 54 -10.22 15.53 2.99
CA ALA A 54 -9.44 16.28 2.02
C ALA A 54 -9.27 15.52 0.69
N TYR A 55 -9.02 14.22 0.77
CA TYR A 55 -8.88 13.29 -0.35
C TYR A 55 -9.30 11.88 0.09
N ALA A 56 -9.59 11.01 -0.86
CA ALA A 56 -9.85 9.58 -0.63
C ALA A 56 -8.80 8.70 -1.30
N ILE A 57 -8.55 7.53 -0.71
CA ILE A 57 -7.80 6.44 -1.33
C ILE A 57 -8.82 5.56 -2.05
N VAL A 58 -8.89 5.67 -3.37
CA VAL A 58 -9.86 4.93 -4.18
C VAL A 58 -9.45 3.46 -4.31
N LEU A 59 -8.16 3.19 -4.43
CA LEU A 59 -7.62 1.84 -4.41
C LEU A 59 -6.22 1.88 -3.79
N ASP A 60 -5.96 1.02 -2.82
CA ASP A 60 -4.61 0.68 -2.34
C ASP A 60 -4.43 -0.83 -2.55
N SER A 61 -3.65 -1.22 -3.55
CA SER A 61 -3.41 -2.61 -3.90
C SER A 61 -1.92 -2.91 -3.84
N THR A 62 -1.54 -3.91 -3.05
CA THR A 62 -0.17 -4.37 -2.92
C THR A 62 -0.08 -5.86 -3.24
N VAL A 63 0.88 -6.24 -4.08
CA VAL A 63 1.19 -7.63 -4.41
C VAL A 63 2.65 -7.90 -4.08
N ASN A 64 2.89 -8.72 -3.06
CA ASN A 64 4.21 -9.20 -2.68
C ASN A 64 4.46 -10.55 -3.33
N THR A 65 5.55 -10.67 -4.07
CA THR A 65 6.06 -11.93 -4.60
C THR A 65 7.35 -12.26 -3.86
N ILE A 66 7.38 -13.41 -3.18
CA ILE A 66 8.48 -13.81 -2.32
C ILE A 66 9.18 -15.01 -2.98
N ASN A 67 10.51 -15.02 -2.99
CA ASN A 67 11.27 -16.16 -3.50
C ASN A 67 11.72 -17.12 -2.37
N ASP A 68 12.43 -18.17 -2.74
CA ASP A 68 12.92 -19.19 -1.79
C ASP A 68 13.86 -18.61 -0.75
N ALA A 69 14.64 -17.59 -1.10
CA ALA A 69 15.54 -16.87 -0.19
C ALA A 69 14.82 -15.85 0.72
N GLY A 70 13.51 -15.65 0.57
CA GLY A 70 12.73 -14.68 1.35
C GLY A 70 12.81 -13.24 0.82
N VAL A 71 13.51 -13.01 -0.29
CA VAL A 71 13.53 -11.70 -0.96
C VAL A 71 12.12 -11.39 -1.46
N THR A 72 11.63 -10.21 -1.08
CA THR A 72 10.30 -9.75 -1.46
C THR A 72 10.41 -8.76 -2.61
N TYR A 73 9.60 -8.97 -3.65
CA TYR A 73 9.35 -8.02 -4.73
C TYR A 73 7.91 -7.54 -4.61
N THR A 74 7.72 -6.24 -4.43
CA THR A 74 6.41 -5.63 -4.19
C THR A 74 5.98 -4.82 -5.39
N ASP A 75 4.83 -5.15 -5.97
CA ASP A 75 4.11 -4.29 -6.90
C ASP A 75 2.99 -3.56 -6.14
N GLY A 76 3.13 -2.24 -6.00
CA GLY A 76 2.15 -1.35 -5.39
C GLY A 76 1.39 -0.55 -6.44
N TYR A 77 0.08 -0.44 -6.25
CA TYR A 77 -0.82 0.42 -7.02
C TYR A 77 -1.66 1.23 -6.05
N ILE A 78 -1.58 2.55 -6.13
CA ILE A 78 -2.43 3.44 -5.35
C ILE A 78 -3.13 4.42 -6.28
N LEU A 79 -4.43 4.59 -6.08
CA LEU A 79 -5.24 5.58 -6.76
C LEU A 79 -5.85 6.51 -5.71
N TYR A 80 -5.48 7.78 -5.74
CA TYR A 80 -6.09 8.82 -4.91
C TYR A 80 -7.15 9.57 -5.69
N LYS A 81 -8.05 10.26 -4.95
CA LYS A 81 -8.94 11.28 -5.50
C LYS A 81 -8.93 12.53 -4.62
N THR A 82 -8.65 13.68 -5.20
CA THR A 82 -8.77 14.97 -4.50
C THR A 82 -10.24 15.32 -4.32
N LEU A 83 -10.65 15.66 -3.09
CA LEU A 83 -12.04 15.99 -2.76
C LEU A 83 -12.23 17.48 -2.45
N THR A 84 -11.15 18.16 -2.06
CA THR A 84 -11.12 19.58 -1.71
C THR A 84 -9.83 20.23 -2.20
N GLU A 85 -9.75 21.56 -2.17
CA GLU A 85 -8.49 22.28 -2.45
C GLU A 85 -7.36 21.89 -1.50
N GLU A 86 -7.70 21.56 -0.25
CA GLU A 86 -6.72 21.05 0.73
C GLU A 86 -6.20 19.66 0.33
N GLY A 87 -7.05 18.82 -0.25
CA GLY A 87 -6.63 17.54 -0.84
C GLY A 87 -5.62 17.74 -1.97
N CYS A 88 -5.87 18.71 -2.85
CA CYS A 88 -4.94 19.08 -3.91
C CYS A 88 -3.58 19.50 -3.35
N LYS A 89 -3.55 20.26 -2.24
CA LYS A 89 -2.29 20.67 -1.60
C LYS A 89 -1.56 19.49 -0.97
N LYS A 90 -2.27 18.65 -0.22
CA LYS A 90 -1.69 17.46 0.45
C LYS A 90 -1.10 16.45 -0.52
N LEU A 91 -1.69 16.31 -1.71
CA LEU A 91 -1.24 15.40 -2.75
C LEU A 91 -0.37 16.07 -3.82
N ALA A 92 -0.05 17.36 -3.68
CA ALA A 92 0.78 18.08 -4.65
C ALA A 92 2.20 17.50 -4.75
N VAL A 93 2.70 16.92 -3.66
CA VAL A 93 4.00 16.24 -3.61
C VAL A 93 3.79 14.83 -3.10
N LEU A 94 4.23 13.85 -3.88
CA LEU A 94 4.24 12.45 -3.47
C LEU A 94 5.62 12.10 -2.91
N THR A 95 5.65 11.30 -1.83
CA THR A 95 6.89 10.89 -1.19
C THR A 95 6.93 9.39 -0.89
N TRP A 96 8.14 8.82 -0.96
CA TRP A 96 8.39 7.41 -0.66
C TRP A 96 9.71 7.25 0.09
N GLY A 97 9.62 6.91 1.37
CA GLY A 97 10.79 6.57 2.20
C GLY A 97 11.30 5.16 1.92
N TYR A 98 12.62 4.97 2.02
CA TYR A 98 13.27 3.66 1.99
C TYR A 98 14.65 3.71 2.66
N GLU A 99 15.09 2.56 3.14
CA GLU A 99 16.41 2.34 3.73
C GLU A 99 17.27 1.64 2.65
N PRO A 100 18.32 2.27 2.08
CA PRO A 100 19.00 1.76 0.88
C PRO A 100 19.91 0.54 1.11
N LEU A 101 20.24 0.20 2.35
CA LEU A 101 21.04 -0.97 2.71
C LEU A 101 20.28 -2.26 2.42
N SER A 102 18.98 -2.30 2.74
CA SER A 102 18.15 -3.50 2.64
C SER A 102 16.88 -3.35 1.80
N SER A 103 16.62 -2.15 1.29
CA SER A 103 15.44 -1.83 0.48
C SER A 103 15.78 -1.05 -0.78
N MET A 104 14.90 -1.17 -1.78
CA MET A 104 14.84 -0.22 -2.89
C MET A 104 13.39 0.18 -3.16
N VAL A 105 13.24 1.38 -3.73
CA VAL A 105 11.98 1.87 -4.29
C VAL A 105 12.22 2.27 -5.74
N ILE A 106 11.32 1.87 -6.63
CA ILE A 106 11.27 2.32 -8.02
C ILE A 106 9.90 2.97 -8.24
N VAL A 107 9.90 4.26 -8.52
CA VAL A 107 8.68 4.99 -8.92
C VAL A 107 8.41 4.63 -10.38
N GLY A 108 7.35 3.84 -10.60
CA GLY A 108 6.84 3.50 -11.91
C GLY A 108 5.91 4.61 -12.40
N GLU A 109 4.86 4.29 -13.13
CA GLU A 109 3.95 5.28 -13.70
C GLU A 109 3.25 6.14 -12.64
N VAL A 110 3.23 7.45 -12.86
CA VAL A 110 2.41 8.40 -12.12
C VAL A 110 1.57 9.20 -13.11
N ASN A 111 0.25 9.16 -12.94
CA ASN A 111 -0.69 9.82 -13.85
C ASN A 111 -1.72 10.64 -13.08
N ILE A 112 -2.09 11.81 -13.62
CA ILE A 112 -3.27 12.55 -13.19
C ILE A 112 -4.45 12.12 -14.07
N VAL A 113 -5.53 11.69 -13.42
CA VAL A 113 -6.79 11.30 -14.06
C VAL A 113 -7.75 12.48 -13.96
N ARG A 114 -8.08 13.11 -15.08
CA ARG A 114 -8.92 14.32 -15.12
C ARG A 114 -10.02 14.18 -16.15
N GLY A 115 -11.27 14.05 -15.70
CA GLY A 115 -12.37 13.66 -16.57
C GLY A 115 -12.02 12.34 -17.25
N ASP A 116 -12.06 12.32 -18.59
CA ASP A 116 -11.71 11.15 -19.41
C ASP A 116 -10.26 11.21 -19.94
N SER A 117 -9.42 12.07 -19.38
CA SER A 117 -8.02 12.27 -19.80
C SER A 117 -7.03 11.73 -18.78
N LEU A 118 -5.98 11.07 -19.27
CA LEU A 118 -4.83 10.65 -18.49
C LEU A 118 -3.64 11.55 -18.81
N ILE A 119 -3.14 12.26 -17.81
CA ILE A 119 -2.00 13.18 -17.95
C ILE A 119 -0.80 12.52 -17.27
N ALA A 120 0.14 12.04 -18.08
CA ALA A 120 1.37 11.43 -17.57
C ALA A 120 2.25 12.46 -16.86
N VAL A 121 2.80 12.06 -15.70
CA VAL A 121 3.80 12.84 -14.96
C VAL A 121 5.17 12.23 -15.27
N ASP A 122 6.14 13.08 -15.60
CA ASP A 122 7.48 12.63 -15.93
C ASP A 122 8.22 12.15 -14.68
N ASN A 123 8.51 10.85 -14.63
CA ASN A 123 9.23 10.22 -13.52
C ASN A 123 10.70 10.65 -13.45
N ALA A 124 11.27 11.23 -14.51
CA ALA A 124 12.62 11.80 -14.44
C ALA A 124 12.70 12.99 -13.46
N ALA A 125 11.55 13.58 -13.09
CA ALA A 125 11.46 14.63 -12.08
C ALA A 125 11.50 14.12 -10.63
N VAL A 126 11.56 12.79 -10.41
CA VAL A 126 11.70 12.22 -9.06
C VAL A 126 13.07 12.62 -8.49
N LEU A 127 13.04 13.32 -7.36
CA LEU A 127 14.23 13.63 -6.58
C LEU A 127 14.48 12.53 -5.56
N ASP A 128 15.72 12.07 -5.46
CA ASP A 128 16.15 11.14 -4.42
C ASP A 128 17.02 11.87 -3.40
N LEU A 129 16.48 12.08 -2.20
CA LEU A 129 17.04 12.96 -1.18
C LEU A 129 17.35 12.18 0.09
N PRO A 130 18.33 12.61 0.91
CA PRO A 130 18.44 12.14 2.29
C PRO A 130 17.12 12.39 3.05
N ALA A 131 16.63 11.39 3.79
CA ALA A 131 15.47 11.58 4.64
C ALA A 131 15.84 12.46 5.85
N PRO A 132 14.99 13.41 6.27
CA PRO A 132 15.18 14.13 7.53
C PRO A 132 15.17 13.14 8.70
N GLN A 133 16.16 13.25 9.59
CA GLN A 133 16.35 12.35 10.71
C GLN A 133 16.60 13.10 12.01
N SER A 134 16.25 12.46 13.13
CA SER A 134 16.50 12.98 14.47
C SER A 134 16.91 11.81 15.38
N GLY A 135 17.99 12.00 16.16
CA GLY A 135 18.52 10.97 17.05
C GLY A 135 19.47 10.01 16.33
N ILE A 136 18.96 8.83 15.95
CA ILE A 136 19.77 7.81 15.28
C ILE A 136 19.86 8.16 13.79
N TYR A 137 21.08 8.37 13.30
CA TYR A 137 21.33 8.71 11.91
C TYR A 137 21.57 7.46 11.07
N TRP A 138 20.56 7.04 10.33
CA TRP A 138 20.66 5.97 9.33
C TRP A 138 20.85 6.55 7.93
N SER A 139 21.13 5.70 6.96
CA SER A 139 21.26 6.14 5.56
C SER A 139 19.91 6.27 4.86
N ASP A 140 18.80 6.46 5.62
CA ASP A 140 17.45 6.55 5.07
C ASP A 140 17.32 7.64 4.00
N ARG A 141 16.55 7.31 2.97
CA ARG A 141 16.33 8.17 1.81
C ARG A 141 14.85 8.36 1.57
N ILE A 142 14.50 9.47 0.95
CA ILE A 142 13.15 9.80 0.55
C ILE A 142 13.15 10.19 -0.92
N LYS A 143 12.34 9.49 -1.72
CA LYS A 143 12.01 9.93 -3.08
C LYS A 143 10.86 10.92 -3.01
N SER A 144 10.94 12.00 -3.77
CA SER A 144 9.92 13.05 -3.81
C SER A 144 9.59 13.41 -5.26
N LEU A 145 8.30 13.53 -5.58
CA LEU A 145 7.81 13.94 -6.90
C LEU A 145 6.77 15.04 -6.76
N GLN A 146 7.07 16.22 -7.27
CA GLN A 146 6.12 17.32 -7.39
C GLN A 146 5.20 17.06 -8.59
N LEU A 147 3.90 17.03 -8.34
CA LEU A 147 2.90 16.90 -9.41
C LEU A 147 2.60 18.27 -10.04
N PRO A 148 2.13 18.27 -11.31
CA PRO A 148 1.46 19.43 -11.90
C PRO A 148 0.27 19.89 -11.04
N ARG A 149 -0.24 21.10 -11.32
CA ARG A 149 -1.40 21.64 -10.60
C ARG A 149 -2.60 20.69 -10.64
N LEU A 150 -3.01 20.26 -9.44
CA LEU A 150 -4.20 19.46 -9.21
C LEU A 150 -5.44 20.36 -9.04
N TYR A 151 -6.58 19.85 -9.49
CA TYR A 151 -7.90 20.42 -9.25
C TYR A 151 -8.76 19.43 -8.44
N VAL A 152 -9.81 19.95 -7.82
CA VAL A 152 -10.78 19.13 -7.09
C VAL A 152 -11.42 18.13 -8.05
N GLY A 153 -11.45 16.86 -7.65
CA GLY A 153 -11.98 15.76 -8.44
C GLY A 153 -10.94 15.02 -9.28
N ASP A 154 -9.71 15.53 -9.39
CA ASP A 154 -8.61 14.81 -10.04
C ASP A 154 -8.30 13.51 -9.30
N GLY A 155 -8.04 12.45 -10.06
CA GLY A 155 -7.40 11.24 -9.57
C GLY A 155 -5.88 11.30 -9.71
N ILE A 156 -5.16 10.62 -8.83
CA ILE A 156 -3.71 10.42 -8.96
C ILE A 156 -3.42 8.93 -8.91
N GLU A 157 -3.05 8.36 -10.06
CA GLU A 157 -2.64 6.96 -10.18
C GLU A 157 -1.14 6.86 -9.96
N VAL A 158 -0.73 5.91 -9.13
CA VAL A 158 0.67 5.68 -8.77
C VAL A 158 0.96 4.18 -8.84
N LYS A 159 1.94 3.80 -9.66
CA LYS A 159 2.54 2.46 -9.68
C LYS A 159 3.94 2.53 -9.10
N ILE A 160 4.22 1.69 -8.11
CA ILE A 160 5.50 1.66 -7.41
C ILE A 160 5.98 0.23 -7.29
N LYS A 161 7.28 0.02 -7.46
CA LYS A 161 7.92 -1.25 -7.12
C LYS A 161 8.81 -1.10 -5.92
N ARG A 162 8.85 -2.12 -5.06
CA ARG A 162 9.85 -2.24 -3.99
C ARG A 162 10.53 -3.59 -4.07
N LYS A 163 11.74 -3.67 -3.54
CA LYS A 163 12.42 -4.94 -3.31
C LYS A 163 13.17 -4.90 -1.99
N GLY A 164 13.19 -6.05 -1.32
CA GLY A 164 13.83 -6.23 -0.02
C GLY A 164 12.90 -5.93 1.14
N PHE A 165 13.46 -5.46 2.24
CA PHE A 165 12.77 -5.24 3.52
C PHE A 165 13.29 -3.95 4.15
N SER A 166 12.76 -3.57 5.31
CA SER A 166 13.31 -2.48 6.11
C SER A 166 13.42 -2.95 7.55
N TYR A 167 14.64 -3.06 8.03
CA TYR A 167 14.99 -3.30 9.43
C TYR A 167 16.22 -2.43 9.77
N ALA A 168 16.37 -2.10 11.04
CA ALA A 168 17.55 -1.41 11.54
C ALA A 168 18.77 -2.35 11.51
N LEU A 169 19.46 -2.38 10.38
CA LEU A 169 20.75 -3.08 10.25
C LEU A 169 21.88 -2.07 10.53
N LEU A 170 22.79 -2.44 11.42
CA LEU A 170 23.93 -1.60 11.81
C LEU A 170 25.17 -1.84 10.93
N ASP A 171 25.28 -3.04 10.35
CA ASP A 171 26.42 -3.45 9.53
C ASP A 171 26.03 -3.66 8.07
N GLU A 172 26.93 -3.33 7.16
CA GLU A 172 26.77 -3.74 5.77
C GLU A 172 26.97 -5.26 5.63
N PRO A 173 26.16 -5.95 4.82
CA PRO A 173 26.33 -7.38 4.61
C PRO A 173 27.73 -7.66 4.04
N SER A 174 28.54 -8.40 4.81
CA SER A 174 29.90 -8.77 4.41
C SER A 174 29.85 -9.81 3.27
N GLY A 175 30.31 -9.46 2.08
CA GLY A 175 30.47 -10.41 0.97
C GLY A 175 30.53 -9.75 -0.41
N THR A 176 31.21 -10.38 -1.36
CA THR A 176 31.20 -9.98 -2.77
C THR A 176 29.79 -10.12 -3.34
N ALA A 177 29.24 -9.00 -3.81
CA ALA A 177 27.87 -8.83 -4.26
C ALA A 177 27.39 -9.90 -5.25
N VAL A 178 26.58 -10.84 -4.76
CA VAL A 178 25.48 -11.40 -5.56
C VAL A 178 24.40 -10.31 -5.60
N GLU A 179 23.81 -10.05 -6.77
CA GLU A 179 22.92 -8.91 -7.09
C GLU A 179 21.77 -8.70 -6.09
N ASP A 180 21.43 -9.73 -5.29
CA ASP A 180 20.29 -9.75 -4.37
C ASP A 180 20.64 -9.93 -2.89
N GLN A 181 21.91 -10.14 -2.53
CA GLN A 181 22.30 -10.58 -1.17
C GLN A 181 21.81 -9.63 -0.07
N LYS A 182 21.90 -8.32 -0.31
CA LYS A 182 21.47 -7.30 0.68
C LYS A 182 19.96 -7.22 0.88
N TYR A 183 19.17 -7.80 -0.03
CA TYR A 183 17.70 -7.85 0.07
C TYR A 183 17.20 -9.16 0.70
N ILE A 184 18.10 -10.11 1.02
CA ILE A 184 17.76 -11.33 1.75
C ILE A 184 17.48 -10.95 3.21
N PRO A 185 16.30 -11.28 3.76
CA PRO A 185 15.97 -10.95 5.14
C PRO A 185 16.96 -11.57 6.12
N PRO A 186 17.10 -11.00 7.33
CA PRO A 186 18.07 -11.49 8.32
C PRO A 186 17.92 -12.96 8.67
N MET A 187 16.69 -13.49 8.63
CA MET A 187 16.38 -14.92 8.67
C MET A 187 16.09 -15.39 7.24
N PRO A 188 17.08 -15.93 6.51
CA PRO A 188 16.93 -16.24 5.08
C PRO A 188 15.80 -17.23 4.85
N GLY A 189 15.03 -17.00 3.80
CA GLY A 189 13.87 -17.82 3.46
C GLY A 189 12.59 -17.45 4.20
N GLU A 190 12.66 -16.64 5.25
CA GLU A 190 11.48 -16.27 6.02
C GLU A 190 10.87 -14.93 5.59
N TYR A 191 9.56 -14.81 5.79
CA TYR A 191 8.76 -13.62 5.51
C TYR A 191 7.92 -13.26 6.74
N PHE A 192 7.77 -11.96 6.98
CA PHE A 192 6.94 -11.41 8.04
C PHE A 192 6.40 -10.04 7.63
N ASP A 193 5.13 -9.79 7.92
CA ASP A 193 4.52 -8.47 7.72
C ASP A 193 3.38 -8.23 8.71
N ILE A 194 3.11 -6.96 9.00
CA ILE A 194 1.93 -6.49 9.71
C ILE A 194 1.28 -5.42 8.85
N VAL A 195 0.11 -5.73 8.29
CA VAL A 195 -0.56 -4.81 7.37
C VAL A 195 -1.80 -4.23 8.03
N LEU A 196 -1.83 -2.91 8.17
CA LEU A 196 -3.00 -2.15 8.63
C LEU A 196 -3.91 -1.85 7.44
N PHE A 197 -5.22 -2.02 7.64
CA PHE A 197 -6.24 -1.84 6.59
C PHE A 197 -7.02 -0.53 6.66
N GLU A 198 -6.66 0.35 7.60
CA GLU A 198 -7.29 1.65 7.84
C GLU A 198 -6.26 2.78 7.66
N SER A 199 -6.72 3.99 7.34
CA SER A 199 -5.90 5.18 7.12
C SER A 199 -6.58 6.43 7.66
N ARG A 200 -5.82 7.52 7.78
CA ARG A 200 -6.33 8.86 8.16
C ARG A 200 -7.13 9.54 7.03
N SER A 201 -7.20 8.91 5.87
CA SER A 201 -8.09 9.25 4.78
C SER A 201 -8.97 8.05 4.48
N PRO A 202 -10.23 8.25 4.07
CA PRO A 202 -11.14 7.16 3.78
C PRO A 202 -10.64 6.35 2.58
N ILE A 203 -10.92 5.04 2.61
CA ILE A 203 -10.47 4.08 1.60
C ILE A 203 -11.69 3.41 0.97
N VAL A 204 -11.82 3.48 -0.35
CA VAL A 204 -12.89 2.75 -1.07
C VAL A 204 -12.58 1.26 -1.16
N GLU A 205 -11.33 0.90 -1.48
CA GLU A 205 -10.87 -0.49 -1.53
C GLU A 205 -9.40 -0.56 -1.15
N LYS A 206 -9.05 -1.49 -0.25
CA LYS A 206 -7.66 -1.87 0.00
C LYS A 206 -7.50 -3.37 -0.10
N LYS A 207 -6.48 -3.81 -0.85
CA LYS A 207 -6.18 -5.21 -1.11
C LYS A 207 -4.69 -5.48 -0.93
N TYR A 208 -4.39 -6.55 -0.22
CA TYR A 208 -3.04 -7.01 0.02
C TYR A 208 -2.93 -8.46 -0.42
N VAL A 209 -1.91 -8.79 -1.20
CA VAL A 209 -1.70 -10.10 -1.81
C VAL A 209 -0.27 -10.56 -1.56
N ILE A 210 -0.12 -11.83 -1.20
CA ILE A 210 1.16 -12.51 -1.06
C ILE A 210 1.16 -13.69 -2.05
N LYS A 211 2.23 -13.80 -2.84
CA LYS A 211 2.56 -14.97 -3.66
C LYS A 211 3.79 -15.64 -3.03
N LEU A 212 3.60 -16.84 -2.50
CA LEU A 212 4.64 -17.66 -1.88
C LEU A 212 4.94 -18.89 -2.75
N PRO A 213 6.19 -19.37 -2.76
CA PRO A 213 6.51 -20.70 -3.27
C PRO A 213 5.58 -21.76 -2.66
N SER A 214 5.16 -22.74 -3.45
CA SER A 214 4.12 -23.71 -3.04
C SER A 214 4.51 -24.63 -1.88
N ASP A 215 5.81 -24.77 -1.60
CA ASP A 215 6.37 -25.51 -0.47
C ASP A 215 6.42 -24.71 0.83
N LYS A 216 6.24 -23.38 0.78
CA LYS A 216 6.20 -22.52 1.97
C LYS A 216 4.81 -22.43 2.58
N ARG A 217 4.77 -22.57 3.90
CA ARG A 217 3.55 -22.40 4.70
C ARG A 217 3.46 -20.99 5.24
N LEU A 218 2.25 -20.45 5.28
CA LEU A 218 1.96 -19.14 5.85
C LEU A 218 1.11 -19.28 7.10
N HIS A 219 1.61 -18.76 8.21
CA HIS A 219 0.79 -18.42 9.37
C HIS A 219 0.17 -17.04 9.13
N SER A 220 -1.13 -16.92 9.29
CA SER A 220 -1.82 -15.64 9.19
C SER A 220 -2.90 -15.52 10.27
N GLN A 221 -3.06 -14.31 10.80
CA GLN A 221 -4.08 -14.01 11.79
C GLN A 221 -4.62 -12.59 11.54
N VAL A 222 -5.95 -12.48 11.49
CA VAL A 222 -6.66 -11.21 11.42
C VAL A 222 -6.99 -10.75 12.84
N TYR A 223 -6.82 -9.45 13.09
CA TYR A 223 -7.13 -8.80 14.36
C TYR A 223 -8.05 -7.59 14.15
N ASN A 224 -8.82 -7.26 15.19
CA ASN A 224 -9.54 -5.99 15.39
C ASN A 224 -10.67 -5.63 14.41
N GLY A 225 -10.92 -6.43 13.38
CA GLY A 225 -12.04 -6.18 12.47
C GLY A 225 -12.28 -7.30 11.46
N PRO A 226 -13.45 -7.30 10.80
CA PRO A 226 -13.73 -8.21 9.71
C PRO A 226 -12.96 -7.80 8.45
N MET A 227 -12.58 -8.79 7.64
CA MET A 227 -12.08 -8.57 6.29
C MET A 227 -12.42 -9.77 5.41
N PHE A 228 -12.37 -9.57 4.11
CA PHE A 228 -12.41 -10.68 3.18
C PHE A 228 -11.03 -11.32 3.07
N SER A 229 -10.99 -12.63 2.82
CA SER A 229 -9.77 -13.36 2.52
C SER A 229 -9.99 -14.39 1.42
N HIS A 230 -8.91 -14.72 0.71
CA HIS A 230 -8.91 -15.78 -0.28
C HIS A 230 -7.53 -16.42 -0.37
N THR A 231 -7.53 -17.75 -0.51
CA THR A 231 -6.35 -18.55 -0.83
C THR A 231 -6.57 -19.26 -2.16
N GLY A 232 -5.61 -19.12 -3.06
CA GLY A 232 -5.56 -19.80 -4.35
C GLY A 232 -4.23 -20.53 -4.54
N TYR A 233 -4.22 -21.48 -5.46
CA TYR A 233 -3.06 -22.33 -5.71
C TYR A 233 -2.78 -22.41 -7.22
N THR A 234 -1.50 -22.35 -7.58
CA THR A 234 -0.96 -22.78 -8.87
C THR A 234 0.03 -23.92 -8.63
N ASP A 235 0.65 -24.46 -9.68
CA ASP A 235 1.64 -25.54 -9.56
C ASP A 235 2.86 -25.12 -8.70
N ASP A 236 3.22 -23.85 -8.80
CA ASP A 236 4.46 -23.25 -8.28
C ASP A 236 4.22 -22.21 -7.17
N THR A 237 2.99 -21.73 -6.98
CA THR A 237 2.69 -20.62 -6.07
C THR A 237 1.44 -20.88 -5.24
N THR A 238 1.50 -20.54 -3.94
CA THR A 238 0.29 -20.30 -3.13
C THR A 238 0.04 -18.79 -3.02
N ILE A 239 -1.17 -18.38 -3.37
CA ILE A 239 -1.59 -16.98 -3.38
C ILE A 239 -2.53 -16.74 -2.19
N TYR A 240 -2.15 -15.83 -1.29
CA TYR A 240 -2.99 -15.37 -0.20
C TYR A 240 -3.42 -13.94 -0.45
N SER A 241 -4.66 -13.60 -0.14
CA SER A 241 -5.15 -12.24 -0.29
C SER A 241 -6.13 -11.86 0.79
N TRP A 242 -6.08 -10.58 1.17
CA TRP A 242 -6.99 -9.95 2.12
C TRP A 242 -7.44 -8.61 1.58
N TRP A 243 -8.71 -8.27 1.74
CA TRP A 243 -9.20 -6.97 1.31
C TRP A 243 -10.38 -6.47 2.15
N VAL A 244 -10.54 -5.16 2.11
CA VAL A 244 -11.61 -4.39 2.77
C VAL A 244 -12.17 -3.39 1.76
N LYS A 245 -13.40 -2.95 2.00
CA LYS A 245 -14.09 -1.94 1.19
C LYS A 245 -14.76 -0.92 2.09
N ASP A 246 -14.94 0.29 1.57
CA ASP A 246 -15.66 1.39 2.22
C ASP A 246 -15.20 1.63 3.67
N VAL A 247 -13.89 1.78 3.84
CA VAL A 247 -13.25 1.99 5.14
C VAL A 247 -13.27 3.49 5.47
N PRO A 248 -13.86 3.89 6.60
CA PRO A 248 -13.85 5.30 7.02
C PRO A 248 -12.43 5.76 7.38
N ALA A 249 -12.21 7.06 7.36
CA ALA A 249 -11.00 7.62 7.95
C ALA A 249 -11.02 7.40 9.47
N TRP A 250 -9.88 7.01 10.04
CA TRP A 250 -9.71 7.06 11.49
C TRP A 250 -9.11 8.41 11.90
N GLU A 251 -9.64 8.97 12.99
CA GLU A 251 -9.18 10.25 13.53
C GLU A 251 -8.21 10.04 14.69
N PRO A 252 -7.06 10.72 14.76
CA PRO A 252 -6.20 10.63 15.92
C PRO A 252 -6.80 11.33 17.12
N GLU A 253 -6.68 10.66 18.25
CA GLU A 253 -7.10 11.14 19.55
C GLU A 253 -5.87 11.24 20.45
N ARG A 254 -5.84 12.28 21.29
CA ARG A 254 -4.75 12.45 22.24
C ARG A 254 -4.79 11.30 23.25
N TYR A 255 -3.61 10.74 23.56
CA TYR A 255 -3.45 9.64 24.53
C TYR A 255 -4.09 8.30 24.15
N ARG A 256 -4.44 8.08 22.88
CA ARG A 256 -4.85 6.76 22.39
C ARG A 256 -3.67 5.78 22.32
N PRO A 257 -3.91 4.46 22.36
CA PRO A 257 -2.92 3.42 22.04
C PRO A 257 -2.39 3.53 20.60
N ASP A 258 -1.33 2.79 20.29
CA ASP A 258 -0.80 2.76 18.92
C ASP A 258 -1.85 2.26 17.93
N ALA A 259 -1.79 2.76 16.69
CA ALA A 259 -2.67 2.36 15.61
C ALA A 259 -2.70 0.83 15.43
N GLY A 260 -1.56 0.16 15.58
CA GLY A 260 -1.47 -1.29 15.51
C GLY A 260 -2.30 -2.02 16.55
N ASP A 261 -2.60 -1.42 17.71
CA ASP A 261 -3.32 -2.12 18.79
C ASP A 261 -4.82 -2.27 18.52
N PHE A 262 -5.43 -1.32 17.79
CA PHE A 262 -6.88 -1.27 17.63
C PHE A 262 -7.35 -1.22 16.16
N LEU A 263 -6.51 -0.84 15.19
CA LEU A 263 -6.91 -0.88 13.78
C LEU A 263 -6.96 -2.32 13.27
N THR A 264 -7.85 -2.55 12.29
CA THR A 264 -7.93 -3.82 11.57
C THR A 264 -6.61 -4.13 10.90
N LYS A 265 -6.07 -5.33 11.18
CA LYS A 265 -4.77 -5.76 10.65
C LYS A 265 -4.72 -7.25 10.34
N VAL A 266 -3.85 -7.61 9.41
CA VAL A 266 -3.38 -8.99 9.25
C VAL A 266 -1.91 -9.07 9.66
N VAL A 267 -1.59 -10.05 10.49
CA VAL A 267 -0.21 -10.43 10.81
C VAL A 267 0.09 -11.72 10.06
N VAL A 268 1.20 -11.74 9.35
CA VAL A 268 1.63 -12.89 8.54
C VAL A 268 3.07 -13.26 8.86
N ALA A 269 3.36 -14.55 8.86
CA ALA A 269 4.70 -15.06 9.09
C ALA A 269 4.87 -16.44 8.44
N THR A 270 6.03 -16.72 7.87
CA THR A 270 6.38 -18.08 7.41
C THR A 270 7.15 -18.87 8.45
N VAL A 271 7.76 -18.19 9.44
CA VAL A 271 8.48 -18.86 10.51
C VAL A 271 7.53 -19.75 11.31
N GLU A 272 8.01 -20.95 11.64
CA GLU A 272 7.19 -22.02 12.22
C GLU A 272 6.53 -21.66 13.55
N SER A 273 7.19 -20.82 14.36
CA SER A 273 6.72 -20.45 15.69
C SER A 273 7.40 -19.20 16.22
N TRP A 274 6.78 -18.58 17.22
CA TRP A 274 7.39 -17.48 17.96
C TRP A 274 8.66 -17.91 18.70
N GLU A 275 8.68 -19.13 19.27
CA GLU A 275 9.86 -19.66 19.96
C GLU A 275 11.06 -19.79 19.00
N ALA A 276 10.85 -20.31 17.79
CA ALA A 276 11.89 -20.42 16.78
C ALA A 276 12.47 -19.05 16.40
N LYS A 277 11.59 -18.07 16.14
CA LYS A 277 12.00 -16.68 15.87
C LYS A 277 12.77 -16.07 17.04
N SER A 278 12.31 -16.31 18.27
CA SER A 278 12.95 -15.77 19.48
C SER A 278 14.33 -16.37 19.72
N ARG A 279 14.51 -17.69 19.52
CA ARG A 279 15.81 -18.36 19.65
C ARG A 279 16.77 -17.86 18.60
N TRP A 280 16.35 -17.80 17.34
CA TRP A 280 17.16 -17.23 16.26
C TRP A 280 17.59 -15.80 16.58
N PHE A 281 16.68 -14.94 17.06
CA PHE A 281 17.00 -13.56 17.41
C PHE A 281 18.00 -13.48 18.58
N PHE A 282 17.87 -14.36 19.57
CA PHE A 282 18.84 -14.46 20.67
C PHE A 282 20.23 -14.83 20.13
N ASP A 283 20.33 -15.90 19.34
CA ASP A 283 21.61 -16.42 18.85
C ASP A 283 22.39 -15.39 17.99
N VAL A 284 21.68 -14.59 17.17
CA VAL A 284 22.35 -13.58 16.32
C VAL A 284 22.72 -12.29 17.06
N ASN A 285 22.18 -12.06 18.26
CA ASN A 285 22.44 -10.85 19.04
C ASN A 285 23.25 -11.10 20.32
N GLU A 286 23.32 -12.32 20.84
CA GLU A 286 23.94 -12.63 22.15
C GLU A 286 25.35 -12.05 22.26
N SER A 287 26.20 -12.26 21.23
CA SER A 287 27.58 -11.77 21.23
C SER A 287 27.70 -10.23 21.17
N GLN A 288 26.64 -9.50 20.77
CA GLN A 288 26.67 -8.04 20.79
C GLN A 288 26.61 -7.47 22.21
N PHE A 289 26.21 -8.29 23.20
CA PHE A 289 26.19 -7.91 24.61
C PHE A 289 27.50 -8.22 25.35
N ASP A 290 28.49 -8.79 24.66
CA ASP A 290 29.83 -8.95 25.22
C ASP A 290 30.41 -7.56 25.55
N TYR A 291 30.74 -7.35 26.83
CA TYR A 291 31.33 -6.10 27.29
C TYR A 291 32.85 -6.18 27.24
N SER A 292 33.49 -5.07 26.88
CA SER A 292 34.94 -4.94 26.96
C SER A 292 35.41 -4.74 28.41
N ASP A 293 36.69 -4.98 28.67
CA ASP A 293 37.31 -4.66 29.97
C ASP A 293 37.12 -3.19 30.37
N ALA A 294 37.08 -2.28 29.38
CA ALA A 294 36.83 -0.86 29.60
C ALA A 294 35.40 -0.59 30.08
N ILE A 295 34.40 -1.27 29.49
CA ILE A 295 33.01 -1.19 29.95
C ILE A 295 32.90 -1.76 31.37
N LYS A 296 33.52 -2.93 31.62
CA LYS A 296 33.52 -3.54 32.95
C LYS A 296 34.11 -2.61 34.01
N ALA A 297 35.31 -2.09 33.76
CA ALA A 297 35.98 -1.19 34.68
C ALA A 297 35.12 0.05 34.99
N LYS A 298 34.42 0.59 33.99
CA LYS A 298 33.54 1.74 34.20
C LYS A 298 32.30 1.40 35.02
N VAL A 299 31.70 0.24 34.79
CA VAL A 299 30.56 -0.24 35.59
C VAL A 299 31.00 -0.47 37.04
N ASP A 300 32.14 -1.13 37.26
CA ASP A 300 32.69 -1.39 38.60
C ASP A 300 32.96 -0.06 39.35
N GLU A 301 33.50 0.96 38.67
CA GLU A 301 33.68 2.32 39.20
C GLU A 301 32.34 2.94 39.65
N ILE A 302 31.32 2.89 38.80
CA ILE A 302 29.98 3.46 39.09
C ILE A 302 29.34 2.76 40.29
N LEU A 303 29.40 1.43 40.34
CA LEU A 303 28.82 0.65 41.43
C LEU A 303 29.52 0.90 42.76
N SER A 304 30.85 1.06 42.75
CA SER A 304 31.63 1.41 43.93
C SER A 304 31.28 2.81 44.45
N GLN A 305 31.16 3.80 43.57
CA GLN A 305 30.74 5.17 43.94
C GLN A 305 29.33 5.20 44.53
N ALA A 306 28.44 4.31 44.08
CA ALA A 306 27.10 4.16 44.61
C ALA A 306 27.03 3.34 45.93
N GLY A 307 28.15 2.75 46.38
CA GLY A 307 28.21 1.90 47.57
C GLY A 307 27.50 0.54 47.42
N ILE A 308 27.34 0.07 46.18
CA ILE A 308 26.65 -1.20 45.84
C ILE A 308 27.66 -2.35 45.68
N ALA A 309 28.92 -2.04 45.37
CA ALA A 309 30.01 -3.00 45.17
C ALA A 309 31.14 -2.78 46.18
#